data_AF-A0A929GXG7-F1
#
_entry.id   AF-A0A929GXG7-F1
#
_cell.length_a   1.000
_cell.length_b   1.000
_cell.length_c   1.000
_cell.angle_alpha   90.00
_cell.angle_beta   90.00
_cell.angle_gamma   90.00
#
_symmetry.space_group_name_H-M   'P 1'
#
loop_
_entity.id
_entity.type
_entity.pdbx_description
1 polymer ?
#
loop_
_entity_poly.entity_id
_entity_poly.type
_entity_poly.pdbx_seq_one_letter_code
_entity_poly.pdbx_strand_id
1 'polypeptide(L)'
;MKVFFGKFFRRSDAGEKGFALLAVLVILAILTPLVVNFSYSARVQMAGADYFSSKIKSREVARAGLESAIQALKRDNEKYDAFNEDWGRFAELSQFSGSFFDEGSFAGRIDDEEGKLNINDLVSSGAPNPVMVEQVERFFELKDINIDLIDGIIDWLDEDSETKLMGAETDYYNTLDNPYNA
;
A
#
# COMPACT_ATOMS: atom_id res chain seq x y z
N MET A 1 46.78 1.75 93.40
CA MET A 1 45.40 2.25 93.52
C MET A 1 44.87 2.52 92.12
N LYS A 2 43.81 1.80 91.69
CA LYS A 2 42.76 2.16 90.71
C LYS A 2 43.15 2.73 89.31
N VAL A 3 42.58 2.39 88.14
CA VAL A 3 41.75 1.33 87.53
C VAL A 3 41.73 1.61 85.99
N PHE A 4 41.18 0.68 85.21
CA PHE A 4 40.32 0.86 84.02
C PHE A 4 40.92 0.95 82.59
N PHE A 5 40.86 -0.20 81.92
CA PHE A 5 40.21 -0.49 80.62
C PHE A 5 39.98 0.67 79.63
N GLY A 6 40.43 0.46 78.39
CA GLY A 6 40.03 1.25 77.24
C GLY A 6 40.66 0.78 75.94
N LYS A 7 40.29 -0.41 75.47
CA LYS A 7 40.50 -0.83 74.07
C LYS A 7 39.69 0.12 73.19
N PHE A 8 40.32 1.12 72.57
CA PHE A 8 39.71 1.83 71.45
C PHE A 8 40.25 1.25 70.15
N PHE A 9 39.34 0.61 69.42
CA PHE A 9 39.52 0.14 68.07
C PHE A 9 40.18 1.22 67.22
N ARG A 10 41.39 0.93 66.74
CA ARG A 10 41.99 1.66 65.64
C ARG A 10 41.21 1.28 64.39
N ARG A 11 40.19 2.06 64.03
CA ARG A 11 39.49 1.92 62.73
C ARG A 11 40.53 2.14 61.64
N SER A 12 40.80 1.10 60.88
CA SER A 12 41.57 1.19 59.64
C SER A 12 40.67 1.77 58.55
N ASP A 13 40.93 3.00 58.11
CA ASP A 13 40.32 3.64 56.92
C ASP A 13 40.76 2.98 55.59
N ALA A 14 41.11 1.70 55.61
CA ALA A 14 41.56 0.93 54.45
C ALA A 14 40.42 0.21 53.72
N GLY A 15 39.19 0.22 54.27
CA GLY A 15 38.04 -0.52 53.72
C GLY A 15 37.06 0.30 52.87
N GLU A 16 37.09 1.63 52.91
CA GLU A 16 36.10 2.48 52.21
C GLU A 16 36.49 2.83 50.76
N LYS A 17 37.75 2.58 50.37
CA LYS A 17 38.27 2.97 49.03
C LYS A 17 37.89 2.02 47.90
N GLY A 18 37.39 0.81 48.20
CA GLY A 18 36.91 -0.16 47.20
C GLY A 18 35.39 -0.21 47.04
N PHE A 19 34.65 0.15 48.09
CA PHE A 19 33.18 0.09 48.10
C PHE A 19 32.55 1.10 47.14
N ALA A 20 33.09 2.32 47.08
CA ALA A 20 32.63 3.35 46.14
C ALA A 20 32.73 2.89 44.67
N LEU A 21 33.82 2.20 44.30
CA LEU A 21 33.99 1.68 42.94
C LEU A 21 32.98 0.57 42.62
N LEU A 22 32.73 -0.36 43.56
CA LEU A 22 31.72 -1.40 43.38
C LEU A 22 30.31 -0.83 43.25
N ALA A 23 29.95 0.16 44.07
CA ALA A 23 28.67 0.85 43.97
C ALA A 23 28.49 1.53 42.60
N VAL A 24 29.53 2.22 42.10
CA VAL A 24 29.53 2.84 40.77
C VAL A 24 29.38 1.79 39.66
N LEU A 25 30.09 0.66 39.73
CA LEU A 25 29.98 -0.40 38.75
C LEU A 25 28.59 -1.05 38.72
N VAL A 26 27.95 -1.26 39.87
CA VAL A 26 26.58 -1.78 39.94
C VAL A 26 25.59 -0.79 39.34
N ILE A 27 25.72 0.51 39.68
CA ILE A 27 24.87 1.55 39.11
C ILE A 27 25.05 1.62 37.58
N LEU A 28 26.30 1.58 37.08
CA LEU A 28 26.58 1.57 35.64
C LEU A 28 26.06 0.31 34.93
N ALA A 29 26.17 -0.85 35.57
CA ALA A 29 25.66 -2.11 35.04
C ALA A 29 24.13 -2.08 34.86
N ILE A 30 23.42 -1.35 35.71
CA ILE A 30 21.96 -1.16 35.61
C ILE A 30 21.61 -0.04 34.62
N LEU A 31 22.34 1.07 34.63
CA LEU A 31 22.06 2.22 33.77
C LEU A 31 22.35 1.95 32.29
N THR A 32 23.38 1.19 31.98
CA THR A 32 23.79 0.91 30.59
C THR A 32 22.68 0.25 29.76
N PRO A 33 22.08 -0.89 30.17
CA PRO A 33 20.99 -1.50 29.41
C PRO A 33 19.75 -0.60 29.34
N LEU A 34 19.48 0.20 30.37
CA LEU A 34 18.37 1.16 30.36
C LEU A 34 18.57 2.23 29.27
N VAL A 35 19.76 2.84 29.23
CA VAL A 35 20.10 3.86 28.23
C VAL A 35 20.11 3.27 26.81
N VAL A 36 20.62 2.04 26.64
CA VAL A 36 20.62 1.34 25.35
C VAL A 36 19.19 1.07 24.87
N ASN A 37 18.32 0.52 25.73
CA ASN A 37 16.92 0.23 25.38
C ASN A 37 16.12 1.49 25.09
N PHE A 38 16.31 2.55 25.88
CA PHE A 38 15.69 3.85 25.61
C PHE A 38 16.16 4.40 24.27
N SER A 39 17.47 4.37 24.00
CA SER A 39 18.05 4.87 22.74
C SER A 39 17.54 4.09 21.53
N TYR A 40 17.44 2.76 21.64
CA TYR A 40 16.85 1.91 20.60
C TYR A 40 15.39 2.27 20.36
N SER A 41 14.59 2.36 21.43
CA SER A 41 13.16 2.67 21.34
C SER A 41 12.91 4.07 20.75
N ALA A 42 13.73 5.06 21.12
CA ALA A 42 13.66 6.41 20.58
C ALA A 42 13.97 6.43 19.07
N ARG A 43 14.98 5.67 18.61
CA ARG A 43 15.30 5.56 17.18
C ARG A 43 14.17 4.91 16.38
N VAL A 44 13.55 3.86 16.92
CA VAL A 44 12.40 3.19 16.27
C VAL A 44 11.22 4.15 16.15
N GLN A 45 10.91 4.89 17.21
CA GLN A 45 9.82 5.87 17.20
C GLN A 45 10.09 7.02 16.22
N MET A 46 11.33 7.53 16.18
CA MET A 46 11.73 8.56 15.22
C MET A 46 11.58 8.07 13.78
N ALA A 47 12.10 6.88 13.45
CA ALA A 47 11.93 6.29 12.13
C ALA A 47 10.44 6.08 11.77
N GLY A 48 9.61 5.69 12.75
CA GLY A 48 8.16 5.58 12.58
C GLY A 48 7.48 6.94 12.30
N ALA A 49 7.90 8.00 13.00
CA ALA A 49 7.40 9.35 12.79
C ALA A 49 7.80 9.90 11.41
N ASP A 50 9.04 9.67 10.99
CA ASP A 50 9.55 10.06 9.67
C ASP A 50 8.80 9.33 8.55
N TYR A 51 8.57 8.02 8.71
CA TYR A 51 7.77 7.23 7.76
C TYR A 51 6.32 7.72 7.70
N PHE A 52 5.70 7.99 8.85
CA PHE A 52 4.32 8.49 8.89
C PHE A 52 4.20 9.85 8.20
N SER A 53 5.12 10.78 8.48
CA SER A 53 5.18 12.09 7.81
C SER A 53 5.38 11.92 6.31
N SER A 54 6.33 11.08 5.90
CA SER A 54 6.60 10.79 4.48
C SER A 54 5.39 10.19 3.78
N LYS A 55 4.67 9.28 4.44
CA LYS A 55 3.44 8.68 3.91
C LYS A 55 2.34 9.71 3.67
N ILE A 56 2.16 10.66 4.61
CA ILE A 56 1.21 11.76 4.42
C ILE A 56 1.63 12.62 3.24
N LYS A 57 2.90 13.05 3.19
CA LYS A 57 3.43 13.86 2.08
C LYS A 57 3.20 13.16 0.73
N SER A 58 3.59 11.89 0.60
CA SER A 58 3.41 11.13 -0.65
C SER A 58 1.94 11.00 -1.04
N ARG A 59 1.03 10.83 -0.08
CA ARG A 59 -0.41 10.78 -0.36
C ARG A 59 -0.92 12.12 -0.92
N GLU A 60 -0.49 13.24 -0.34
CA GLU A 60 -0.92 14.56 -0.82
C GLU A 60 -0.28 14.93 -2.16
N VAL A 61 0.96 14.52 -2.42
CA VAL A 61 1.60 14.63 -3.74
C VAL A 61 0.85 13.80 -4.79
N ALA A 62 0.44 12.56 -4.45
CA ALA A 62 -0.38 11.74 -5.34
C ALA A 62 -1.77 12.36 -5.58
N ARG A 63 -2.40 12.94 -4.55
CA ARG A 63 -3.66 13.68 -4.70
C ARG A 63 -3.51 14.88 -5.61
N ALA A 64 -2.43 15.65 -5.48
CA ALA A 64 -2.14 16.77 -6.39
C ALA A 64 -2.00 16.29 -7.85
N GLY A 65 -1.41 15.12 -8.07
CA GLY A 65 -1.39 14.47 -9.39
C GLY A 65 -2.78 14.14 -9.93
N LEU A 66 -3.65 13.55 -9.10
CA LEU A 66 -5.03 13.26 -9.47
C LEU A 66 -5.81 14.54 -9.81
N GLU A 67 -5.71 15.57 -8.97
CA GLU A 67 -6.37 16.86 -9.23
C GLU A 67 -5.84 17.51 -10.52
N SER A 68 -4.53 17.38 -10.79
CA SER A 68 -3.94 17.86 -12.05
C SER A 68 -4.52 17.12 -13.26
N ALA A 69 -4.72 15.80 -13.16
CA ALA A 69 -5.36 15.01 -14.22
C ALA A 69 -6.82 15.41 -14.43
N ILE A 70 -7.58 15.59 -13.34
CA ILE A 70 -8.98 16.07 -13.39
C ILE A 70 -9.04 17.45 -14.04
N GLN A 71 -8.10 18.34 -13.75
CA GLN A 71 -8.06 19.67 -14.37
C GLN A 71 -7.67 19.62 -15.85
N ALA A 72 -6.84 18.66 -16.27
CA ALA A 72 -6.56 18.44 -17.69
C ALA A 72 -7.84 18.03 -18.43
N LEU A 73 -8.61 17.10 -17.87
CA LEU A 73 -9.90 16.67 -18.43
C LEU A 73 -10.95 17.78 -18.42
N LYS A 74 -11.05 18.59 -17.36
CA LYS A 74 -12.01 19.71 -17.28
C LYS A 74 -11.75 20.83 -18.27
N ARG A 75 -10.50 20.98 -18.73
CA ARG A 75 -10.14 21.99 -19.74
C ARG A 75 -10.47 21.52 -21.15
N ASP A 76 -10.75 20.24 -21.30
CA ASP A 76 -11.00 19.63 -22.58
C ASP A 76 -12.37 20.03 -23.15
N ASN A 77 -12.52 19.87 -24.45
CA ASN A 77 -13.75 20.19 -25.15
C ASN A 77 -14.61 18.93 -25.30
N GLU A 78 -15.76 18.88 -24.64
CA GLU A 78 -16.70 17.74 -24.59
C GLU A 78 -17.25 17.24 -25.96
N LYS A 79 -16.82 17.82 -27.09
CA LYS A 79 -17.34 17.47 -28.42
C LYS A 79 -16.70 16.24 -29.03
N TYR A 80 -15.45 15.93 -28.68
CA TYR A 80 -14.75 14.74 -29.12
C TYR A 80 -13.58 14.47 -28.17
N ASP A 81 -13.22 13.20 -28.02
CA ASP A 81 -12.06 12.78 -27.23
C ASP A 81 -11.03 12.13 -28.16
N ALA A 82 -9.78 12.58 -28.12
CA ALA A 82 -8.68 12.04 -28.92
C ALA A 82 -7.33 12.10 -28.20
N PHE A 83 -6.49 11.09 -28.42
CA PHE A 83 -5.16 10.98 -27.78
C PHE A 83 -4.18 12.15 -28.06
N ASN A 84 -4.50 13.03 -29.01
CA ASN A 84 -3.68 14.21 -29.32
C ASN A 84 -4.05 15.44 -28.48
N GLU A 85 -5.00 15.32 -27.56
CA GLU A 85 -5.41 16.38 -26.65
C GLU A 85 -4.51 16.49 -25.41
N ASP A 86 -4.70 17.56 -24.63
CA ASP A 86 -3.87 17.86 -23.47
C ASP A 86 -3.89 16.73 -22.42
N TRP A 87 -5.03 16.05 -22.26
CA TRP A 87 -5.16 14.90 -21.36
C TRP A 87 -4.33 13.70 -21.84
N GLY A 88 -4.24 13.45 -23.15
CA GLY A 88 -3.43 12.38 -23.73
C GLY A 88 -1.91 12.59 -23.53
N ARG A 89 -1.51 13.85 -23.33
CA ARG A 89 -0.11 14.24 -23.05
C ARG A 89 0.22 14.32 -21.56
N PHE A 90 -0.71 13.97 -20.67
CA PHE A 90 -0.52 14.08 -19.23
C PHE A 90 0.69 13.29 -18.71
N ALA A 91 1.03 12.17 -19.35
CA ALA A 91 2.22 11.37 -19.05
C ALA A 91 3.54 12.16 -19.19
N GLU A 92 3.63 13.05 -20.18
CA GLU A 92 4.79 13.89 -20.40
C GLU A 92 4.83 15.04 -19.39
N LEU A 93 3.68 15.67 -19.16
CA LEU A 93 3.57 16.84 -18.28
C LEU A 93 3.82 16.48 -16.81
N SER A 94 3.32 15.32 -16.36
CA SER A 94 3.46 14.88 -14.97
C SER A 94 4.91 14.60 -14.59
N GLN A 95 5.80 14.26 -15.53
CA GLN A 95 7.23 14.05 -15.22
C GLN A 95 7.92 15.30 -14.67
N PHE A 96 7.41 16.48 -14.99
CA PHE A 96 7.95 17.74 -14.49
C PHE A 96 7.38 18.13 -13.12
N SER A 97 6.54 17.30 -12.49
CA SER A 97 5.84 17.71 -11.28
C SER A 97 6.76 18.01 -10.09
N GLY A 98 7.98 17.46 -10.09
CA GLY A 98 8.95 17.65 -9.02
C GLY A 98 9.31 19.12 -8.79
N SER A 99 9.14 19.99 -9.78
CA SER A 99 9.37 21.44 -9.59
C SER A 99 8.27 22.14 -8.78
N PHE A 100 7.14 21.48 -8.52
CA PHE A 100 6.01 22.06 -7.77
C PHE A 100 6.05 21.74 -6.28
N PHE A 101 7.00 20.92 -5.81
CA PHE A 101 7.09 20.47 -4.43
C PHE A 101 8.51 20.67 -3.90
N ASP A 102 8.64 20.93 -2.59
CA ASP A 102 9.95 20.97 -1.92
C ASP A 102 10.59 19.57 -1.89
N GLU A 103 9.76 18.53 -1.73
CA GLU A 103 10.16 17.12 -1.73
C GLU A 103 9.08 16.28 -2.42
N GLY A 104 9.51 15.37 -3.31
CA GLY A 104 8.64 14.41 -4.00
C GLY A 104 8.13 14.88 -5.36
N SER A 105 7.53 13.94 -6.07
CA SER A 105 6.91 14.15 -7.39
C SER A 105 5.82 13.11 -7.61
N PHE A 106 4.92 13.37 -8.55
CA PHE A 106 3.96 12.42 -9.07
C PHE A 106 4.24 12.17 -10.55
N ALA A 107 3.84 11.01 -11.05
CA ALA A 107 3.79 10.72 -12.47
C ALA A 107 2.50 9.93 -12.73
N GLY A 108 1.87 10.15 -13.87
CA GLY A 108 0.62 9.47 -14.21
C GLY A 108 0.27 9.66 -15.67
N ARG A 109 -0.68 8.87 -16.16
CA ARG A 109 -1.24 8.96 -17.51
C ARG A 109 -2.76 8.95 -17.42
N ILE A 110 -3.39 9.45 -18.46
CA ILE A 110 -4.84 9.38 -18.65
C ILE A 110 -5.04 8.52 -19.89
N ASP A 111 -5.78 7.43 -19.74
CA ASP A 111 -6.13 6.52 -20.83
C ASP A 111 -7.65 6.51 -20.98
N ASP A 112 -8.13 6.44 -22.22
CA ASP A 112 -9.54 6.25 -22.52
C ASP A 112 -9.93 4.77 -22.33
N GLU A 113 -10.89 4.53 -21.45
CA GLU A 113 -11.43 3.20 -21.16
C GLU A 113 -12.53 2.79 -22.17
N GLU A 114 -13.18 3.74 -22.85
CA GLU A 114 -14.18 3.46 -23.90
C GLU A 114 -13.54 2.88 -25.17
N GLY A 115 -12.23 3.09 -25.36
CA GLY A 115 -11.45 2.44 -26.41
C GLY A 115 -11.23 0.92 -26.20
N LYS A 116 -11.70 0.34 -25.08
CA LYS A 116 -11.60 -1.10 -24.77
C LYS A 116 -12.96 -1.79 -24.94
N LEU A 117 -12.94 -3.11 -25.08
CA LEU A 117 -14.17 -3.90 -25.05
C LEU A 117 -14.73 -3.92 -23.63
N ASN A 118 -15.91 -3.33 -23.44
CA ASN A 118 -16.62 -3.38 -22.17
C ASN A 118 -17.26 -4.75 -21.96
N ILE A 119 -16.61 -5.60 -21.16
CA ILE A 119 -17.10 -6.94 -20.85
C ILE A 119 -18.45 -6.93 -20.14
N ASN A 120 -18.81 -5.85 -19.43
CA ASN A 120 -20.10 -5.76 -18.74
C ASN A 120 -21.27 -5.70 -19.73
N ASP A 121 -21.05 -5.34 -20.99
CA ASP A 121 -22.09 -5.28 -22.02
C ASP A 121 -22.39 -6.66 -22.63
N LEU A 122 -21.66 -7.71 -22.24
CA LEU A 122 -21.95 -9.11 -22.61
C LEU A 122 -23.32 -9.57 -22.12
N VAL A 123 -23.79 -9.02 -20.99
CA VAL A 123 -25.13 -9.26 -20.45
C VAL A 123 -25.87 -7.93 -20.40
N SER A 124 -27.07 -7.89 -20.97
CA SER A 124 -27.95 -6.73 -20.94
C SER A 124 -29.35 -7.14 -20.56
N SER A 125 -29.93 -6.48 -19.55
CA SER A 125 -31.28 -6.79 -19.05
C SER A 125 -31.44 -8.26 -18.62
N GLY A 126 -30.41 -8.84 -18.00
CA GLY A 126 -30.42 -10.22 -17.49
C GLY A 126 -30.29 -11.30 -18.56
N ALA A 127 -29.92 -10.96 -19.80
CA ALA A 127 -29.69 -11.94 -20.86
C ALA A 127 -28.43 -11.60 -21.67
N PRO A 128 -27.79 -12.60 -22.30
CA PRO A 128 -26.64 -12.36 -23.17
C PRO A 128 -26.98 -11.41 -24.32
N ASN A 129 -26.11 -10.42 -24.56
CA ASN A 129 -26.22 -9.50 -25.69
C ASN A 129 -25.52 -10.11 -26.92
N PRO A 130 -26.27 -10.57 -27.93
CA PRO A 130 -25.71 -11.32 -29.05
C PRO A 130 -24.70 -10.52 -29.87
N VAL A 131 -24.87 -9.19 -29.96
CA VAL A 131 -23.94 -8.33 -30.69
C VAL A 131 -22.60 -8.24 -29.96
N MET A 132 -22.62 -8.11 -28.63
CA MET A 132 -21.39 -8.09 -27.85
C MET A 132 -20.71 -9.45 -27.81
N VAL A 133 -21.47 -10.54 -27.68
CA VAL A 133 -20.91 -11.90 -27.73
C VAL A 133 -20.14 -12.10 -29.02
N GLU A 134 -20.73 -11.78 -30.19
CA GLU A 134 -20.04 -11.91 -31.49
C GLU A 134 -18.76 -11.03 -31.57
N GLN A 135 -18.79 -9.82 -30.98
CA GLN A 135 -17.63 -8.93 -30.96
C GLN A 135 -16.50 -9.46 -30.07
N VAL A 136 -16.83 -10.00 -28.88
CA VAL A 136 -15.84 -10.59 -27.96
C VAL A 136 -15.28 -11.88 -28.52
N GLU A 137 -16.12 -12.76 -29.09
CA GLU A 137 -15.68 -13.98 -29.79
C GLU A 137 -14.64 -13.64 -30.86
N ARG A 138 -14.97 -12.69 -31.75
CA ARG A 138 -14.05 -12.26 -32.81
C ARG A 138 -12.76 -11.67 -32.24
N PHE A 139 -12.84 -10.90 -31.15
CA PHE A 139 -11.65 -10.37 -30.50
C PHE A 139 -10.79 -11.46 -29.89
N PHE A 140 -11.40 -12.46 -29.25
CA PHE A 140 -10.71 -13.59 -28.62
C PHE A 140 -10.01 -14.43 -29.69
N GLU A 141 -10.68 -14.74 -30.79
CA GLU A 141 -10.08 -15.41 -31.95
C GLU A 141 -8.89 -14.63 -32.52
N LEU A 142 -9.02 -13.31 -32.72
CA LEU A 142 -7.93 -12.46 -33.21
C LEU A 142 -6.74 -12.37 -32.24
N LYS A 143 -6.97 -12.62 -30.95
CA LYS A 143 -5.96 -12.59 -29.88
C LYS A 143 -5.48 -13.97 -29.45
N ASP A 144 -5.94 -15.04 -30.09
CA ASP A 144 -5.63 -16.43 -29.72
C ASP A 144 -6.01 -16.74 -28.25
N ILE A 145 -7.15 -16.21 -27.82
CA ILE A 145 -7.75 -16.44 -26.49
C ILE A 145 -8.84 -17.51 -26.65
N ASN A 146 -8.96 -18.43 -25.68
CA ASN A 146 -9.99 -19.45 -25.70
C ASN A 146 -11.39 -18.81 -25.61
N ILE A 147 -12.21 -19.01 -26.64
CA ILE A 147 -13.60 -18.55 -26.73
C ILE A 147 -14.51 -19.20 -25.68
N ASP A 148 -14.16 -20.38 -25.18
CA ASP A 148 -14.94 -21.09 -24.13
C ASP A 148 -15.05 -20.25 -22.84
N LEU A 149 -14.12 -19.31 -22.62
CA LEU A 149 -14.14 -18.41 -21.47
C LEU A 149 -15.34 -17.45 -21.48
N ILE A 150 -15.96 -17.23 -22.64
CA ILE A 150 -17.09 -16.29 -22.77
C ILE A 150 -18.29 -16.78 -21.96
N ASP A 151 -18.60 -18.08 -22.00
CA ASP A 151 -19.66 -18.68 -21.17
C ASP A 151 -19.41 -18.42 -19.68
N GLY A 152 -18.17 -18.59 -19.21
CA GLY A 152 -17.80 -18.33 -17.82
C GLY A 152 -17.86 -16.85 -17.43
N ILE A 153 -17.59 -15.93 -18.36
CA ILE A 153 -17.78 -14.49 -18.12
C ILE A 153 -19.27 -14.14 -18.07
N ILE A 154 -20.10 -14.77 -18.90
CA ILE A 154 -21.54 -14.52 -18.89
C ILE A 154 -22.17 -15.04 -17.60
N ASP A 155 -21.86 -16.26 -17.17
CA ASP A 155 -22.34 -16.82 -15.89
C ASP A 155 -21.85 -15.99 -14.68
N TRP A 156 -20.72 -15.28 -14.81
CA TRP A 156 -20.29 -14.34 -13.78
C TRP A 156 -21.12 -13.03 -13.74
N LEU A 157 -21.71 -12.65 -14.87
CA LEU A 157 -22.38 -11.36 -15.05
C LEU A 157 -23.90 -11.45 -14.97
N ASP A 158 -24.50 -12.59 -15.30
CA ASP A 158 -25.93 -12.78 -15.20
C ASP A 158 -26.39 -12.97 -13.74
N GLU A 159 -27.70 -12.88 -13.52
CA GLU A 159 -28.29 -12.89 -12.18
C GLU A 159 -28.76 -14.29 -11.76
N ASP A 160 -28.66 -15.27 -12.65
CA ASP A 160 -29.18 -16.60 -12.39
C ASP A 160 -28.11 -17.51 -11.76
N SER A 161 -28.29 -18.82 -11.84
CA SER A 161 -27.32 -19.79 -11.29
C SER A 161 -27.22 -21.00 -12.21
N GLU A 162 -27.65 -20.84 -13.47
CA GLU A 162 -27.70 -21.88 -14.48
C GLU A 162 -26.37 -21.87 -15.24
N THR A 163 -25.51 -22.82 -14.91
CA THR A 163 -24.20 -22.93 -15.55
C THR A 163 -24.32 -23.24 -17.05
N LYS A 164 -23.70 -22.41 -17.89
CA LYS A 164 -23.60 -22.67 -19.33
C LYS A 164 -22.65 -23.82 -19.65
N LEU A 165 -22.62 -24.24 -20.92
CA LEU A 165 -21.90 -25.45 -21.34
C LEU A 165 -20.41 -25.41 -21.00
N MET A 166 -19.76 -24.28 -21.27
CA MET A 166 -18.37 -24.02 -20.87
C MET A 166 -18.28 -23.00 -19.73
N GLY A 167 -19.38 -22.82 -19.02
CA GLY A 167 -19.55 -21.83 -17.98
C GLY A 167 -19.11 -22.29 -16.59
N ALA A 168 -19.26 -21.40 -15.61
CA ALA A 168 -18.90 -21.68 -14.22
C ALA A 168 -19.70 -20.80 -13.27
N GLU A 169 -20.31 -21.44 -12.29
CA GLU A 169 -21.13 -20.81 -11.25
C GLU A 169 -20.56 -21.01 -9.85
N THR A 170 -21.29 -20.53 -8.85
CA THR A 170 -20.98 -20.72 -7.42
C THR A 170 -20.59 -22.16 -7.05
N ASP A 171 -21.22 -23.18 -7.65
CA ASP A 171 -20.89 -24.60 -7.42
C ASP A 171 -19.46 -24.93 -7.85
N TYR A 172 -18.98 -24.35 -8.96
CA TYR A 172 -17.61 -24.51 -9.42
C TYR A 172 -16.64 -23.70 -8.55
N TYR A 173 -16.91 -22.41 -8.31
CA TYR A 173 -15.98 -21.53 -7.57
C TYR A 173 -15.75 -21.98 -6.12
N ASN A 174 -16.72 -22.66 -5.51
CA ASN A 174 -16.56 -23.23 -4.17
C ASN A 174 -15.66 -24.48 -4.12
N THR A 175 -15.28 -25.05 -5.26
CA THR A 175 -14.37 -26.21 -5.33
C THR A 175 -12.89 -25.81 -5.36
N LEU A 176 -12.59 -24.51 -5.51
CA LEU A 176 -11.24 -23.98 -5.58
C LEU A 176 -10.55 -24.00 -4.20
N ASP A 177 -9.22 -23.97 -4.17
CA ASP A 177 -8.41 -23.95 -2.93
C ASP A 177 -8.81 -22.82 -1.97
N ASN A 178 -9.24 -21.68 -2.52
CA ASN A 178 -9.84 -20.57 -1.80
C ASN A 178 -11.26 -20.33 -2.34
N PRO A 179 -12.28 -20.95 -1.72
CA PRO A 179 -13.67 -20.85 -2.17
C PRO A 179 -14.23 -19.41 -2.17
N TYR A 180 -15.02 -19.09 -3.18
CA TYR A 180 -15.83 -17.85 -3.27
C TYR A 180 -17.10 -18.12 -4.11
N ASN A 181 -18.05 -17.19 -4.04
CA ASN A 181 -19.27 -17.24 -4.86
C ASN A 181 -19.08 -16.37 -6.11
N ALA A 182 -19.83 -16.71 -7.17
CA ALA A 182 -20.06 -15.80 -8.28
C ALA A 182 -20.73 -14.50 -7.78
#